data_AF-A0A7K0PJR4-F1
#
_entry.id   AF-A0A7K0PJR4-F1
#
_cell.length_a   1.000
_cell.length_b   1.000
_cell.length_c   1.000
_cell.angle_alpha   90.00
_cell.angle_beta   90.00
_cell.angle_gamma   90.00
#
_symmetry.space_group_name_H-M   'P 1'
#
loop_
_entity.id
_entity.type
_entity.pdbx_description
1 polymer ?
#
loop_
_entity_poly.entity_id
_entity_poly.type
_entity_poly.pdbx_seq_one_letter_code
_entity_poly.pdbx_strand_id
1 'polypeptide(L)'
;MDLTFTPEQLAFRDELRTWLAEHGPAGSLAPEPDDEDASWEWRREWQRTLAAGGWAGVHWPTEVGGRGATLTETAIFFEELGRSGAPLPADVLGILLAGPTLMVWGDDAQRERLLPTILSADETWCQGFSEPDAGSDFAAVATRAVLEDPDDPTSDWLVTGQKVWTSGAQYAKWCMLVARTGGPPAAGGTDVAAAAAGAATGAGAATGAAATGAAETRPKKHQGLTY
;
A
#
# COMPACT_ATOMS: atom_id res chain seq x y z
N MET A 1 -8.87 -30.22 16.86
CA MET A 1 -8.71 -29.17 15.85
C MET A 1 -8.93 -29.82 14.52
N ASP A 2 -9.92 -29.36 13.76
CA ASP A 2 -10.14 -29.78 12.38
C ASP A 2 -9.44 -28.79 11.47
N LEU A 3 -8.61 -29.29 10.55
CA LEU A 3 -7.80 -28.51 9.62
C LEU A 3 -8.27 -28.68 8.16
N THR A 4 -9.39 -29.35 7.95
CA THR A 4 -9.97 -29.54 6.61
C THR A 4 -10.71 -28.29 6.15
N PHE A 5 -10.76 -28.09 4.83
CA PHE A 5 -11.53 -26.99 4.25
C PHE A 5 -13.02 -27.28 4.30
N THR A 6 -13.80 -26.23 4.59
CA THR A 6 -15.26 -26.25 4.47
C THR A 6 -15.70 -26.32 3.00
N PRO A 7 -16.95 -26.74 2.71
CA PRO A 7 -17.50 -26.69 1.36
C PRO A 7 -17.42 -25.31 0.70
N GLU A 8 -17.63 -24.23 1.47
CA GLU A 8 -17.57 -22.85 1.00
C GLU A 8 -16.14 -22.47 0.59
N GLN A 9 -15.14 -22.86 1.39
CA GLN A 9 -13.72 -22.65 1.08
C GLN A 9 -13.27 -23.45 -0.16
N LEU A 10 -13.79 -24.65 -0.35
CA LEU A 10 -13.54 -25.44 -1.56
C LEU A 10 -14.18 -24.78 -2.79
N ALA A 11 -15.41 -24.28 -2.66
CA ALA A 11 -16.07 -23.55 -3.76
C ALA A 11 -15.30 -22.27 -4.13
N PHE A 12 -14.84 -21.48 -3.15
CA PHE A 12 -13.98 -20.32 -3.38
C PHE A 12 -12.68 -20.69 -4.11
N ARG A 13 -12.05 -21.80 -3.69
CA ARG A 13 -10.83 -22.32 -4.32
C ARG A 13 -11.06 -22.70 -5.78
N ASP A 14 -12.15 -23.42 -6.06
CA ASP A 14 -12.47 -23.87 -7.41
C ASP A 14 -12.86 -22.71 -8.32
N GLU A 15 -13.61 -21.72 -7.82
CA GLU A 15 -13.89 -20.47 -8.54
C GLU A 15 -12.59 -19.76 -8.94
N LEU A 16 -11.68 -19.57 -7.98
CA LEU A 16 -10.40 -18.90 -8.23
C LEU A 16 -9.54 -19.67 -9.24
N ARG A 17 -9.50 -21.00 -9.15
CA ARG A 17 -8.76 -21.85 -10.10
C ARG A 17 -9.26 -21.70 -11.52
N THR A 18 -10.57 -21.78 -11.70
CA THR A 18 -11.19 -21.58 -13.01
C THR A 18 -10.86 -20.19 -13.54
N TRP A 19 -11.02 -19.16 -12.71
CA TRP A 19 -10.74 -17.79 -13.11
C TRP A 19 -9.26 -17.58 -13.50
N LEU A 20 -8.31 -18.11 -12.72
CA LEU A 20 -6.87 -18.04 -13.02
C LEU A 20 -6.48 -18.80 -14.28
N ALA A 21 -7.14 -19.93 -14.58
CA ALA A 21 -6.89 -20.67 -15.82
C ALA A 21 -7.34 -19.87 -17.07
N GLU A 22 -8.40 -19.09 -16.94
CA GLU A 22 -8.93 -18.26 -18.02
C GLU A 22 -8.15 -16.96 -18.20
N HIS A 23 -7.70 -16.34 -17.10
CA HIS A 23 -7.17 -14.96 -17.10
C HIS A 23 -5.66 -14.84 -16.80
N GLY A 24 -5.03 -15.88 -16.24
CA GLY A 24 -3.64 -15.84 -15.79
C GLY A 24 -2.60 -15.98 -16.92
N PRO A 25 -1.29 -16.01 -16.58
CA PRO A 25 -0.19 -16.11 -17.56
C PRO A 25 -0.20 -17.36 -18.45
N ALA A 26 -0.82 -18.45 -17.98
CA ALA A 26 -0.99 -19.66 -18.79
C ALA A 26 -2.18 -19.58 -19.76
N GLY A 27 -3.11 -18.64 -19.55
CA GLY A 27 -4.34 -18.48 -20.31
C GLY A 27 -4.25 -17.30 -21.28
N SER A 28 -4.59 -16.10 -20.79
CA SER A 28 -4.76 -14.91 -21.63
C SER A 28 -3.61 -13.91 -21.57
N LEU A 29 -2.73 -13.99 -20.57
CA LEU A 29 -1.62 -13.06 -20.41
C LEU A 29 -0.36 -13.55 -21.10
N ALA A 30 0.30 -12.66 -21.84
CA ALA A 30 1.62 -12.94 -22.38
C ALA A 30 2.63 -13.21 -21.24
N PRO A 31 3.71 -13.95 -21.49
CA PRO A 31 4.79 -14.11 -20.52
C PRO A 31 5.34 -12.75 -20.05
N GLU A 32 5.75 -12.70 -18.79
CA GLU A 32 6.38 -11.50 -18.21
C GLU A 32 7.66 -11.15 -18.98
N PRO A 33 7.85 -9.90 -19.42
CA PRO A 33 9.08 -9.45 -20.05
C PRO A 33 10.29 -9.45 -19.10
N ASP A 34 11.51 -9.61 -19.64
CA ASP A 34 12.75 -9.52 -18.86
C ASP A 34 13.17 -8.07 -18.53
N ASP A 35 12.70 -7.10 -19.32
CA ASP A 35 12.96 -5.67 -19.09
C ASP A 35 12.16 -5.17 -17.87
N GLU A 36 12.80 -4.44 -16.96
CA GLU A 36 12.23 -4.07 -15.66
C GLU A 36 10.99 -3.17 -15.80
N ASP A 37 11.05 -2.16 -16.67
CA ASP A 37 9.94 -1.22 -16.88
C ASP A 37 8.77 -1.90 -17.60
N ALA A 38 9.06 -2.76 -18.59
CA ALA A 38 8.04 -3.55 -19.27
C ALA A 38 7.41 -4.60 -18.34
N SER A 39 8.20 -5.25 -17.49
CA SER A 39 7.75 -6.16 -16.43
C SER A 39 6.81 -5.44 -15.46
N TRP A 40 7.17 -4.23 -15.04
CA TRP A 40 6.34 -3.43 -14.15
C TRP A 40 4.97 -3.10 -14.75
N GLU A 41 4.92 -2.60 -15.98
CA GLU A 41 3.64 -2.31 -16.65
C GLU A 41 2.82 -3.57 -16.90
N TRP A 42 3.47 -4.69 -17.22
CA TRP A 42 2.81 -5.99 -17.33
C TRP A 42 2.18 -6.43 -15.99
N ARG A 43 2.88 -6.25 -14.86
CA ARG A 43 2.34 -6.53 -13.52
C ARG A 43 1.18 -5.61 -13.16
N ARG A 44 1.21 -4.34 -13.56
CA ARG A 44 0.10 -3.41 -13.37
C ARG A 44 -1.13 -3.86 -14.14
N GLU A 45 -0.96 -4.28 -15.39
CA GLU A 45 -2.06 -4.82 -16.20
C GLU A 45 -2.62 -6.12 -15.61
N TRP A 46 -1.75 -6.98 -15.08
CA TRP A 46 -2.19 -8.14 -14.33
C TRP A 46 -3.05 -7.77 -13.12
N GLN A 47 -2.63 -6.77 -12.33
CA GLN A 47 -3.43 -6.31 -11.21
C GLN A 47 -4.75 -5.67 -11.65
N ARG A 48 -4.81 -4.92 -12.76
CA ARG A 48 -6.08 -4.45 -13.34
C ARG A 48 -7.01 -5.61 -13.67
N THR A 49 -6.46 -6.68 -14.25
CA THR A 49 -7.20 -7.91 -14.55
C THR A 49 -7.74 -8.56 -13.27
N LEU A 50 -6.92 -8.68 -12.23
CA LEU A 50 -7.36 -9.13 -10.90
C LEU A 50 -8.47 -8.23 -10.35
N ALA A 51 -8.32 -6.91 -10.41
CA ALA A 51 -9.31 -5.95 -9.90
C ALA A 51 -10.65 -6.08 -10.63
N ALA A 52 -10.63 -6.21 -11.96
CA ALA A 52 -11.83 -6.44 -12.77
C ALA A 52 -12.56 -7.74 -12.41
N GLY A 53 -11.82 -8.78 -11.98
CA GLY A 53 -12.38 -10.03 -11.45
C GLY A 53 -12.70 -10.01 -9.94
N GLY A 54 -12.45 -8.90 -9.24
CA GLY A 54 -12.60 -8.79 -7.78
C GLY A 54 -11.50 -9.46 -6.95
N TRP A 55 -10.37 -9.84 -7.56
CA TRP A 55 -9.31 -10.63 -6.93
C TRP A 55 -8.11 -9.81 -6.42
N ALA A 56 -8.01 -8.51 -6.71
CA ALA A 56 -6.84 -7.71 -6.30
C ALA A 56 -6.79 -7.45 -4.78
N GLY A 57 -7.93 -7.22 -4.14
CA GLY A 57 -8.06 -6.95 -2.70
C GLY A 57 -9.02 -7.92 -2.04
N VAL A 58 -8.82 -9.24 -2.20
CA VAL A 58 -9.79 -10.26 -1.75
C VAL A 58 -10.25 -10.10 -0.31
N HIS A 59 -9.35 -9.73 0.59
CA HIS A 59 -9.60 -9.56 2.02
C HIS A 59 -10.26 -8.22 2.39
N TRP A 60 -10.34 -7.27 1.45
CA TRP A 60 -11.00 -5.99 1.69
C TRP A 60 -12.52 -6.19 1.76
N PRO A 61 -13.23 -5.36 2.53
CA PRO A 61 -14.69 -5.39 2.55
C PRO A 61 -15.31 -5.19 1.15
N THR A 62 -16.49 -5.75 0.95
CA THR A 62 -17.21 -5.66 -0.32
C THR A 62 -17.59 -4.23 -0.70
N GLU A 63 -17.83 -3.37 0.30
CA GLU A 63 -18.26 -1.98 0.13
C GLU A 63 -17.18 -1.10 -0.52
N VAL A 64 -15.93 -1.55 -0.47
CA VAL A 64 -14.75 -0.84 -1.01
C VAL A 64 -14.09 -1.59 -2.16
N GLY A 65 -14.82 -2.51 -2.80
CA GLY A 65 -14.39 -3.22 -4.00
C GLY A 65 -13.61 -4.53 -3.75
N GLY A 66 -13.52 -4.99 -2.50
CA GLY A 66 -12.98 -6.30 -2.17
C GLY A 66 -14.02 -7.43 -2.23
N ARG A 67 -13.66 -8.60 -1.69
CA ARG A 67 -14.55 -9.78 -1.60
C ARG A 67 -14.93 -10.17 -0.18
N GLY A 68 -14.43 -9.45 0.84
CA GLY A 68 -14.64 -9.78 2.24
C GLY A 68 -14.08 -11.15 2.63
N ALA A 69 -13.07 -11.63 1.91
CA ALA A 69 -12.52 -12.97 2.11
C ALA A 69 -11.98 -13.13 3.54
N THR A 70 -12.32 -14.27 4.14
CA THR A 70 -11.79 -14.68 5.43
C THR A 70 -10.27 -14.91 5.37
N LEU A 71 -9.63 -15.08 6.54
CA LEU A 71 -8.20 -15.40 6.61
C LEU A 71 -7.87 -16.69 5.85
N THR A 72 -8.73 -17.72 5.96
CA THR A 72 -8.54 -18.99 5.26
C THR A 72 -8.70 -18.84 3.75
N GLU A 73 -9.70 -18.10 3.28
CA GLU A 73 -9.88 -17.82 1.85
C GLU A 73 -8.74 -16.97 1.28
N THR A 74 -8.22 -16.01 2.05
CA THR A 74 -7.03 -15.24 1.68
C THR A 74 -5.79 -16.15 1.56
N ALA A 75 -5.64 -17.13 2.46
CA ALA A 75 -4.58 -18.12 2.34
C ALA A 75 -4.75 -19.01 1.10
N ILE A 76 -5.99 -19.46 0.80
CA ILE A 76 -6.32 -20.19 -0.42
C ILE A 76 -5.98 -19.34 -1.66
N PHE A 77 -6.27 -18.04 -1.64
CA PHE A 77 -5.95 -17.13 -2.73
C PHE A 77 -4.46 -17.13 -3.06
N PHE A 78 -3.60 -16.93 -2.07
CA PHE A 78 -2.15 -16.95 -2.27
C PHE A 78 -1.62 -18.34 -2.66
N GLU A 79 -2.21 -19.43 -2.14
CA GLU A 79 -1.85 -20.79 -2.55
C GLU A 79 -2.12 -21.01 -4.04
N GLU A 80 -3.30 -20.62 -4.53
CA GLU A 80 -3.68 -20.83 -5.93
C GLU A 80 -2.96 -19.87 -6.89
N LEU A 81 -2.65 -18.64 -6.47
CA LEU A 81 -1.77 -17.74 -7.24
C LEU A 81 -0.40 -18.38 -7.48
N GLY A 82 0.21 -18.93 -6.42
CA GLY A 82 1.50 -19.61 -6.51
C GLY A 82 1.43 -20.89 -7.36
N ARG A 83 0.34 -21.66 -7.25
CA ARG A 83 0.14 -22.88 -8.05
C ARG A 83 -0.06 -22.61 -9.53
N SER A 84 -0.73 -21.52 -9.89
CA SER A 84 -0.96 -21.16 -11.30
C SER A 84 0.29 -20.55 -11.96
N GLY A 85 1.30 -20.17 -11.17
CA GLY A 85 2.45 -19.41 -11.65
C GLY A 85 2.12 -17.93 -11.93
N ALA A 86 0.93 -17.46 -11.51
CA ALA A 86 0.60 -16.06 -11.59
C ALA A 86 1.45 -15.23 -10.60
N PRO A 87 1.90 -14.04 -10.99
CA PRO A 87 2.65 -13.17 -10.09
C PRO A 87 1.71 -12.59 -9.03
N LEU A 88 2.30 -12.09 -7.94
CA LEU A 88 1.58 -11.21 -7.01
C LEU A 88 1.11 -9.93 -7.73
N PRO A 89 0.07 -9.25 -7.21
CA PRO A 89 -0.30 -7.91 -7.66
C PRO A 89 0.90 -6.95 -7.66
N ALA A 90 0.92 -5.98 -8.56
CA ALA A 90 2.00 -4.99 -8.64
C ALA A 90 2.11 -4.14 -7.37
N ASP A 91 0.99 -3.64 -6.86
CA ASP A 91 0.89 -2.72 -5.73
C ASP A 91 0.59 -3.46 -4.42
N VAL A 92 1.49 -4.37 -4.04
CA VAL A 92 1.37 -5.15 -2.79
C VAL A 92 1.28 -4.22 -1.56
N LEU A 93 2.04 -3.12 -1.56
CA LEU A 93 2.03 -2.17 -0.46
C LEU A 93 0.76 -1.33 -0.42
N GLY A 94 0.20 -0.95 -1.57
CA GLY A 94 -1.13 -0.35 -1.62
C GLY A 94 -2.17 -1.28 -1.01
N ILE A 95 -2.20 -2.54 -1.46
CA ILE A 95 -3.22 -3.52 -1.05
C ILE A 95 -3.11 -3.93 0.43
N LEU A 96 -1.90 -4.18 0.93
CA LEU A 96 -1.70 -4.74 2.28
C LEU A 96 -1.42 -3.69 3.36
N LEU A 97 -1.04 -2.47 2.98
CA LEU A 97 -0.67 -1.43 3.94
C LEU A 97 -1.49 -0.15 3.74
N ALA A 98 -1.46 0.46 2.55
CA ALA A 98 -2.08 1.77 2.34
C ALA A 98 -3.60 1.72 2.44
N GLY A 99 -4.24 0.80 1.71
CA GLY A 99 -5.69 0.68 1.69
C GLY A 99 -6.29 0.36 3.06
N PRO A 100 -5.81 -0.66 3.81
CA PRO A 100 -6.27 -0.91 5.17
C PRO A 100 -6.08 0.30 6.10
N THR A 101 -4.98 1.04 5.96
CA THR A 101 -4.75 2.27 6.73
C THR A 101 -5.79 3.35 6.39
N LEU A 102 -6.05 3.58 5.11
CA LEU A 102 -7.05 4.54 4.62
C LEU A 102 -8.47 4.16 5.04
N MET A 103 -8.81 2.87 5.06
CA MET A 103 -10.12 2.40 5.53
C MET A 103 -10.37 2.75 6.99
N VAL A 104 -9.35 2.60 7.84
CA VAL A 104 -9.47 2.86 9.28
C VAL A 104 -9.32 4.34 9.62
N TRP A 105 -8.36 5.03 8.99
CA TRP A 105 -7.90 6.36 9.42
C TRP A 105 -8.12 7.47 8.41
N GLY A 106 -8.35 7.13 7.14
CA GLY A 106 -8.63 8.11 6.10
C GLY A 106 -9.93 8.85 6.36
N ASP A 107 -10.13 9.98 5.69
CA ASP A 107 -11.46 10.57 5.55
C ASP A 107 -12.22 9.96 4.36
N ASP A 108 -13.49 10.36 4.18
CA ASP A 108 -14.33 9.83 3.10
C ASP A 108 -13.76 10.18 1.71
N ALA A 109 -13.23 11.40 1.54
CA ALA A 109 -12.67 11.84 0.26
C ALA A 109 -11.42 11.04 -0.10
N GLN A 110 -10.55 10.76 0.86
CA GLN A 110 -9.37 9.91 0.70
C GLN A 110 -9.76 8.49 0.33
N ARG A 111 -10.74 7.89 1.03
CA ARG A 111 -11.22 6.53 0.74
C ARG A 111 -11.80 6.42 -0.66
N GLU A 112 -12.71 7.33 -1.02
CA GLU A 112 -13.39 7.35 -2.32
C GLU A 112 -12.41 7.54 -3.47
N ARG A 113 -11.37 8.37 -3.28
CA ARG A 113 -10.37 8.66 -4.31
C ARG A 113 -9.32 7.55 -4.45
N LEU A 114 -8.77 7.06 -3.34
CA LEU A 114 -7.54 6.26 -3.34
C LEU A 114 -7.78 4.75 -3.32
N LEU A 115 -8.83 4.26 -2.67
CA LEU A 115 -9.05 2.81 -2.59
C LEU A 115 -9.27 2.17 -3.97
N PRO A 116 -10.04 2.77 -4.90
CA PRO A 116 -10.19 2.22 -6.23
C PRO A 116 -8.87 2.20 -7.02
N THR A 117 -8.04 3.24 -6.91
CA THR A 117 -6.77 3.36 -7.66
C THR A 117 -5.70 2.39 -7.15
N ILE A 118 -5.74 2.05 -5.86
CA ILE A 118 -4.94 0.98 -5.27
C ILE A 118 -5.35 -0.36 -5.86
N LEU A 119 -6.65 -0.68 -5.88
CA LEU A 119 -7.11 -1.97 -6.41
C LEU A 119 -6.72 -2.15 -7.87
N SER A 120 -6.88 -1.12 -8.71
CA SER A 120 -6.51 -1.16 -10.13
C SER A 120 -5.01 -1.01 -10.42
N ALA A 121 -4.19 -0.65 -9.42
CA ALA A 121 -2.79 -0.21 -9.64
C ALA A 121 -2.66 0.98 -10.62
N ASP A 122 -3.67 1.85 -10.71
CA ASP A 122 -3.54 3.10 -11.45
C ASP A 122 -2.62 4.09 -10.72
N GLU A 123 -2.65 4.07 -9.39
CA GLU A 123 -1.73 4.80 -8.53
C GLU A 123 -1.12 3.86 -7.49
N THR A 124 0.14 3.50 -7.68
CA THR A 124 0.84 2.52 -6.84
C THR A 124 1.57 3.16 -5.67
N TRP A 125 1.84 2.35 -4.64
CA TRP A 125 2.40 2.82 -3.38
C TRP A 125 3.75 2.18 -3.07
N CYS A 126 4.64 2.95 -2.46
CA CYS A 126 5.85 2.46 -1.81
C CYS A 126 5.84 2.75 -0.31
N GLN A 127 6.78 2.13 0.43
CA GLN A 127 6.89 2.26 1.88
C GLN A 127 8.11 3.11 2.26
N GLY A 128 7.87 4.31 2.80
CA GLY A 128 8.91 5.22 3.26
C GLY A 128 9.12 5.13 4.78
N PHE A 129 9.56 3.98 5.27
CA PHE A 129 9.68 3.71 6.71
C PHE A 129 11.12 3.83 7.18
N SER A 130 11.97 2.88 6.75
CA SER A 130 13.36 2.76 7.17
C SER A 130 14.21 3.96 6.76
N GLU A 131 15.13 4.32 7.64
CA GLU A 131 16.14 5.37 7.45
C GLU A 131 17.54 4.76 7.62
N PRO A 132 18.62 5.41 7.16
CA PRO A 132 19.98 4.89 7.31
C PRO A 132 20.32 4.47 8.75
N ASP A 133 19.82 5.26 9.72
CA ASP A 133 20.08 5.08 11.15
C ASP A 133 18.84 4.56 11.93
N ALA A 134 17.74 4.22 11.24
CA ALA A 134 16.51 3.73 11.89
C ALA A 134 15.87 2.58 11.07
N GLY A 135 16.05 1.35 11.55
CA GLY A 135 15.42 0.14 11.00
C GLY A 135 14.48 -0.50 12.02
N SER A 136 14.98 -1.51 12.75
CA SER A 136 14.20 -2.20 13.79
C SER A 136 13.76 -1.27 14.93
N ASP A 137 14.59 -0.26 15.26
CA ASP A 137 14.18 0.81 16.18
C ASP A 137 13.39 1.88 15.41
N PHE A 138 12.12 1.58 15.17
CA PHE A 138 11.23 2.43 14.41
C PHE A 138 10.94 3.78 15.09
N ALA A 139 11.12 3.88 16.41
CA ALA A 139 10.95 5.15 17.12
C ALA A 139 12.10 6.14 16.83
N ALA A 140 13.24 5.66 16.29
CA ALA A 140 14.40 6.49 15.99
C ALA A 140 14.27 7.35 14.71
N VAL A 141 13.24 7.17 13.88
CA VAL A 141 13.02 7.85 12.58
C VAL A 141 13.19 9.37 12.59
N ALA A 142 14.24 9.92 11.99
CA ALA A 142 14.58 11.33 11.99
C ALA A 142 13.91 12.17 10.90
N THR A 143 13.27 11.58 9.88
CA THR A 143 12.47 12.33 8.92
C THR A 143 11.44 13.18 9.66
N ARG A 144 11.40 14.48 9.37
CA ARG A 144 10.51 15.47 10.00
C ARG A 144 9.49 15.99 8.99
N ALA A 145 8.28 16.22 9.46
CA ALA A 145 7.24 16.94 8.74
C ALA A 145 6.79 18.14 9.60
N VAL A 146 6.78 19.33 9.02
CA VAL A 146 6.35 20.58 9.69
C VAL A 146 5.33 21.29 8.80
N LEU A 147 4.23 21.78 9.35
CA LEU A 147 3.33 22.66 8.61
C LEU A 147 4.08 23.93 8.16
N GLU A 148 3.93 24.33 6.90
CA GLU A 148 4.52 25.59 6.41
C GLU A 148 3.97 26.81 7.16
N ASP A 149 2.67 26.78 7.48
CA ASP A 149 1.97 27.72 8.35
C ASP A 149 1.12 26.94 9.37
N PRO A 150 1.51 26.93 10.67
CA PRO A 150 0.81 26.17 11.70
C PRO A 150 -0.57 26.75 12.07
N ASP A 151 -0.87 27.99 11.67
CA ASP A 151 -2.14 28.66 11.95
C ASP A 151 -3.15 28.46 10.80
N ASP A 152 -2.71 28.00 9.63
CA ASP A 152 -3.56 27.68 8.48
C ASP A 152 -3.88 26.16 8.42
N PRO A 153 -5.14 25.74 8.61
CA PRO A 153 -5.53 24.34 8.56
C PRO A 153 -5.43 23.71 7.16
N THR A 154 -5.15 24.52 6.12
CA THR A 154 -4.93 24.09 4.74
C THR A 154 -3.46 24.11 4.34
N SER A 155 -2.56 24.47 5.27
CA SER A 155 -1.13 24.49 5.01
C SER A 155 -0.57 23.12 4.68
N ASP A 156 0.35 23.10 3.71
CA ASP A 156 1.10 21.91 3.34
C ASP A 156 2.15 21.54 4.40
N TRP A 157 2.55 20.27 4.38
CA TRP A 157 3.65 19.78 5.20
C TRP A 157 4.97 19.87 4.45
N LEU A 158 5.94 20.58 5.03
CA LEU A 158 7.34 20.51 4.63
C LEU A 158 8.01 19.28 5.24
N VAL A 159 8.36 18.32 4.38
CA VAL A 159 9.04 17.08 4.77
C VAL A 159 10.54 17.20 4.52
N THR A 160 11.37 16.85 5.52
CA THR A 160 12.83 16.81 5.40
C THR A 160 13.37 15.54 6.04
N GLY A 161 14.13 14.75 5.29
CA GLY A 161 14.79 13.54 5.77
C GLY A 161 15.25 12.64 4.63
N GLN A 162 15.57 11.39 4.96
CA GLN A 162 15.98 10.39 3.99
C GLN A 162 15.39 9.03 4.36
N LYS A 163 14.82 8.35 3.37
CA LYS A 163 14.38 6.95 3.48
C LYS A 163 15.31 6.03 2.68
N VAL A 164 15.39 4.79 3.09
CA VAL A 164 16.18 3.73 2.44
C VAL A 164 15.38 2.43 2.37
N TRP A 165 15.77 1.53 1.47
CA TRP A 165 15.09 0.25 1.25
C TRP A 165 13.63 0.40 0.78
N THR A 166 13.32 1.51 0.11
CA THR A 166 11.99 1.80 -0.43
C THR A 166 11.77 1.05 -1.74
N SER A 167 11.39 -0.22 -1.67
CA SER A 167 11.11 -1.05 -2.84
C SER A 167 10.01 -0.43 -3.71
N GLY A 168 10.24 -0.41 -5.03
CA GLY A 168 9.29 0.12 -6.02
C GLY A 168 9.14 1.64 -6.02
N ALA A 169 9.99 2.39 -5.32
CA ALA A 169 9.90 3.86 -5.25
C ALA A 169 9.87 4.54 -6.62
N GLN A 170 10.65 4.04 -7.57
CA GLN A 170 10.74 4.58 -8.93
C GLN A 170 9.43 4.46 -9.73
N TYR A 171 8.57 3.54 -9.32
CA TYR A 171 7.29 3.25 -9.96
C TYR A 171 6.08 3.79 -9.21
N ALA A 172 6.26 4.16 -7.94
CA ALA A 172 5.17 4.56 -7.07
C ALA A 172 4.69 5.98 -7.39
N LYS A 173 3.38 6.18 -7.30
CA LYS A 173 2.75 7.50 -7.26
C LYS A 173 2.76 8.08 -5.85
N TRP A 174 2.61 7.21 -4.85
CA TRP A 174 2.49 7.58 -3.45
C TRP A 174 3.50 6.85 -2.59
N CYS A 175 3.91 7.50 -1.52
CA CYS A 175 4.73 6.91 -0.48
C CYS A 175 3.94 6.92 0.84
N MET A 176 3.76 5.75 1.44
CA MET A 176 3.34 5.66 2.84
C MET A 176 4.53 6.07 3.70
N LEU A 177 4.59 7.35 4.04
CA LEU A 177 5.72 7.98 4.67
C LEU A 177 5.50 8.08 6.17
N VAL A 178 6.54 7.71 6.92
CA VAL A 178 6.58 7.91 8.36
C VAL A 178 7.52 9.07 8.69
N ALA A 179 7.00 10.05 9.42
CA ALA A 179 7.73 11.26 9.81
C ALA A 179 7.36 11.73 11.22
N ARG A 180 8.29 12.42 11.87
CA ARG A 180 8.06 13.14 13.13
C ARG A 180 7.36 14.47 12.87
N THR A 181 6.24 14.72 13.55
CA THR A 181 5.49 15.99 13.48
C THR A 181 5.72 16.89 14.71
N GLY A 182 6.49 16.41 15.69
CA GLY A 182 6.90 17.15 16.90
C GLY A 182 8.29 17.80 16.80
N GLY A 183 8.78 18.33 17.94
CA GLY A 183 10.15 18.85 18.09
C GLY A 183 11.24 17.75 18.02
N PRO A 184 12.53 18.08 18.25
CA PRO A 184 13.62 17.09 18.16
C PRO A 184 13.37 15.88 19.08
N PRO A 185 13.92 14.69 18.74
CA PRO A 185 13.64 13.46 19.46
C PRO A 185 13.99 13.60 20.94
N ALA A 186 12.98 13.50 21.80
CA ALA A 186 13.15 13.21 23.20
C ALA A 186 13.12 11.69 23.39
N ALA A 187 13.89 11.16 24.34
CA ALA A 187 13.80 9.75 24.71
C ALA A 187 12.34 9.43 25.11
N GLY A 188 11.65 8.62 24.28
CA GLY A 188 10.24 8.25 24.49
C GLY A 188 9.19 9.12 23.80
N GLY A 189 9.55 10.05 22.90
CA GLY A 189 8.58 10.87 22.15
C GLY A 189 7.85 10.08 21.05
N THR A 190 6.52 10.06 21.08
CA THR A 190 5.64 9.23 20.23
C THR A 190 5.02 9.97 19.04
N ASP A 191 5.47 11.18 18.70
CA ASP A 191 4.84 12.00 17.65
C ASP A 191 5.27 11.58 16.24
N VAL A 192 4.99 10.33 15.88
CA VAL A 192 5.23 9.72 14.58
C VAL A 192 3.90 9.62 13.84
N ALA A 193 3.78 10.30 12.70
CA ALA A 193 2.61 10.22 11.83
C ALA A 193 2.96 9.45 10.55
N ALA A 194 2.03 8.62 10.09
CA ALA A 194 2.05 8.04 8.76
C ALA A 194 1.16 8.89 7.85
N ALA A 195 1.67 9.32 6.71
CA ALA A 195 0.93 10.10 5.72
C ALA A 195 1.20 9.59 4.31
N ALA A 196 0.23 9.81 3.43
CA ALA A 196 0.45 9.69 2.00
C ALA A 196 1.23 10.91 1.52
N ALA A 197 2.45 10.72 1.04
CA ALA A 197 3.23 11.77 0.38
C ALA A 197 3.33 11.45 -1.11
N GLY A 198 3.19 12.45 -1.98
CA GLY A 198 3.45 12.26 -3.41
C GLY A 198 4.89 11.79 -3.63
N ALA A 199 5.07 10.70 -4.36
CA ALA A 199 6.41 10.21 -4.69
C ALA A 199 7.04 11.12 -5.75
N ALA A 200 8.29 11.53 -5.53
CA ALA A 200 9.03 12.33 -6.52
C ALA A 200 9.37 11.44 -7.73
N THR A 201 8.85 11.80 -8.91
CA THR A 201 9.18 11.11 -10.16
C THR A 201 10.52 11.62 -10.70
N GLY A 202 11.56 10.78 -10.68
CA GLY A 202 12.85 11.08 -11.29
C GLY A 202 13.83 9.91 -11.20
N ALA A 203 14.40 9.51 -12.35
CA ALA A 203 15.43 8.48 -12.45
C ALA A 203 16.71 8.91 -11.69
N GLY A 204 16.76 8.57 -10.40
CA GLY A 204 17.82 8.95 -9.48
C GLY A 204 17.69 8.21 -8.15
N ALA A 205 17.39 6.91 -8.20
CA ALA A 205 17.37 6.07 -7.01
C ALA A 205 18.80 5.80 -6.55
N ALA A 206 19.34 6.71 -5.73
CA ALA A 206 20.26 6.43 -4.60
C ALA A 206 20.94 7.72 -4.09
N THR A 207 20.20 8.79 -3.80
CA THR A 207 20.58 9.82 -2.80
C THR A 207 19.44 10.83 -2.67
N GLY A 208 18.80 10.89 -1.49
CA GLY A 208 17.92 11.99 -1.10
C GLY A 208 16.63 12.16 -1.91
N ALA A 209 15.58 11.40 -1.58
CA ALA A 209 14.23 11.74 -2.01
C ALA A 209 13.70 12.89 -1.13
N ALA A 210 13.69 14.11 -1.66
CA ALA A 210 12.88 15.20 -1.11
C ALA A 210 11.43 14.96 -1.57
N ALA A 211 10.57 14.53 -0.65
CA ALA A 211 9.14 14.45 -0.90
C ALA A 211 8.54 15.86 -0.82
N THR A 212 8.38 16.53 -1.95
CA THR A 212 7.55 17.74 -2.07
C THR A 212 6.19 17.32 -2.61
N GLY A 213 5.26 17.02 -1.71
CA GLY A 213 3.89 16.71 -2.07
C GLY A 213 2.98 16.93 -0.87
N ALA A 214 1.82 17.56 -1.12
CA ALA A 214 0.78 17.80 -0.12
C ALA A 214 0.48 16.50 0.62
N ALA A 215 0.84 16.45 1.90
CA ALA A 215 0.43 15.37 2.78
C ALA A 215 -0.99 15.67 3.23
N GLU A 216 -1.97 14.95 2.69
CA GLU A 216 -3.36 15.05 3.14
C GLU A 216 -3.46 14.43 4.55
N THR A 217 -3.36 15.26 5.59
CA THR A 217 -3.53 14.84 6.98
C THR A 217 -4.78 15.43 7.60
N ARG A 218 -5.49 14.63 8.40
CA ARG A 218 -6.62 15.07 9.22
C ARG A 218 -6.18 16.05 10.32
N PRO A 219 -6.92 17.13 10.60
CA PRO A 219 -6.68 17.96 11.79
C PRO A 219 -6.91 17.17 13.09
N LYS A 220 -6.02 17.37 14.08
CA LYS A 220 -6.05 16.69 15.38
C LYS A 220 -7.41 16.90 16.09
N LYS A 221 -8.23 15.85 16.18
CA LYS A 221 -9.25 15.77 17.23
C LYS A 221 -8.60 15.19 18.49
N HIS A 222 -8.39 16.03 19.50
CA HIS A 222 -8.08 15.56 20.85
C HIS A 222 -9.25 14.69 21.35
N GLN A 223 -9.12 13.38 21.26
CA GLN A 223 -9.89 12.45 22.09
C GLN A 223 -8.93 11.93 23.15
N GLY A 224 -9.04 12.49 24.35
CA GLY A 224 -8.39 11.96 25.54
C GLY A 224 -8.97 10.58 25.83
N LEU A 225 -8.15 9.55 25.66
CA LEU A 225 -8.37 8.25 26.27
C LEU A 225 -7.53 8.23 27.55
N THR A 226 -8.22 8.29 28.69
CA THR A 226 -7.65 8.01 30.00
C THR A 226 -7.69 6.49 30.19
N TYR A 227 -6.56 5.89 30.59
CA TYR A 227 -6.48 4.49 31.03
C TYR A 227 -7.21 4.30 32.36
#